data_AF-A0A1B0ALD1-F1
#
_entry.id   AF-A0A1B0ALD1-F1
#
_cell.length_a   1.000
_cell.length_b   1.000
_cell.length_c   1.000
_cell.angle_alpha   90.00
_cell.angle_beta   90.00
_cell.angle_gamma   90.00
#
_symmetry.space_group_name_H-M   'P 1'
#
loop_
_entity.id
_entity.type
_entity.pdbx_description
1 polymer ?
#
loop_
_entity_poly.entity_id
_entity_poly.type
_entity_poly.pdbx_seq_one_letter_code
_entity_poly.pdbx_strand_id
1 'polypeptide(L)'
;MGRHKDKPRMIPEQDKRICRAICLCQLTMVLSCVSIVYLSVAIYSPSLKAFKSGFELEPVMCQTIDRQMPNAQCPWASCGEWCLTRTSGFCPQIHSVVRRNGTDIQLNNCSRITNTSCAMVS
;
A
#
# COMPACT_ATOMS: atom_id res chain seq x y z
N MET A 1 43.55 61.52 9.72
CA MET A 1 42.34 60.74 9.38
C MET A 1 42.66 59.83 8.19
N GLY A 2 43.01 58.57 8.47
CA GLY A 2 43.37 57.59 7.43
C GLY A 2 42.12 56.95 6.83
N ARG A 3 41.92 57.10 5.52
CA ARG A 3 40.88 56.39 4.77
C ARG A 3 41.21 54.90 4.73
N HIS A 4 40.48 54.10 5.51
CA HIS A 4 40.41 52.66 5.29
C HIS A 4 39.80 52.42 3.90
N LYS A 5 40.61 51.89 2.98
CA LYS A 5 40.13 51.37 1.69
C LYS A 5 39.34 50.09 1.98
N ASP A 6 38.02 50.14 1.78
CA ASP A 6 37.19 48.94 1.69
C ASP A 6 37.73 48.05 0.57
N LYS A 7 38.32 46.91 0.94
CA LYS A 7 38.67 45.88 -0.03
C LYS A 7 37.36 45.26 -0.52
N PRO A 8 37.11 45.18 -1.85
CA PRO A 8 35.98 44.42 -2.35
C PRO A 8 36.11 42.98 -1.84
N ARG A 9 35.00 42.39 -1.38
CA ARG A 9 34.97 40.97 -1.00
C ARG A 9 35.33 40.17 -2.25
N MET A 10 36.60 39.77 -2.33
CA MET A 10 37.11 38.90 -3.36
C MET A 10 36.49 37.54 -3.10
N ILE A 11 35.40 37.23 -3.80
CA ILE A 11 34.84 35.89 -3.85
C ILE A 11 35.99 35.03 -4.41
N PRO A 12 36.54 34.08 -3.64
CA PRO A 12 37.60 33.22 -4.17
C PRO A 12 37.08 32.58 -5.46
N GLU A 13 37.95 32.29 -6.44
CA GLU A 13 37.61 31.49 -7.63
C GLU A 13 36.89 30.21 -7.15
N GLN A 14 35.57 30.26 -7.07
CA GLN A 14 34.78 29.17 -6.51
C GLN A 14 34.84 28.07 -7.56
N ASP A 15 35.63 27.04 -7.26
CA ASP A 15 35.80 25.89 -8.11
C ASP A 15 34.41 25.39 -8.53
N LYS A 16 34.09 25.49 -9.83
CA LYS A 16 32.75 25.22 -10.38
C LYS A 16 32.24 23.83 -9.96
N ARG A 17 33.16 22.91 -9.66
CA ARG A 17 32.88 21.58 -9.12
C ARG A 17 32.23 21.62 -7.73
N ILE A 18 32.73 22.46 -6.83
CA ILE A 18 32.22 22.59 -5.46
C ILE A 18 30.83 23.22 -5.46
N CYS A 19 30.63 24.31 -6.21
CA CYS A 19 29.32 24.93 -6.36
C CYS A 19 28.29 23.97 -6.97
N ARG A 20 28.70 23.19 -7.98
CA ARG A 20 27.82 22.19 -8.60
C ARG A 20 27.47 21.07 -7.62
N ALA A 21 28.42 20.57 -6.83
CA ALA A 21 28.17 19.53 -5.84
C ALA A 21 27.20 20.02 -4.75
N ILE A 22 27.41 21.23 -4.22
CA ILE A 22 26.51 21.82 -3.20
C ILE A 22 25.10 21.99 -3.79
N CYS A 23 24.98 22.52 -5.01
CA CYS A 23 23.68 22.68 -5.68
C CYS A 23 22.94 21.35 -5.85
N LEU A 24 23.64 20.30 -6.28
CA LEU A 24 23.07 18.97 -6.42
C LEU A 24 22.65 18.36 -5.09
N CYS A 25 23.47 18.48 -4.04
CA CYS A 25 23.11 17.99 -2.70
C CYS A 25 21.89 18.71 -2.12
N GLN A 26 21.80 20.03 -2.31
CA GLN A 26 20.64 20.80 -1.84
C GLN A 26 19.38 20.42 -2.61
N LEU A 27 19.48 20.26 -3.93
CA LEU A 27 18.35 19.82 -4.77
C LEU A 27 17.88 18.41 -4.40
N THR A 28 18.79 17.45 -4.20
CA THR A 28 18.43 16.08 -3.84
C THR A 28 17.77 15.99 -2.47
N MET A 29 18.21 16.80 -1.51
CA MET A 29 17.60 16.87 -0.17
C MET A 29 16.17 17.42 -0.23
N VAL A 30 15.93 18.45 -1.04
CA VAL A 30 14.57 18.98 -1.25
C VAL A 30 13.68 17.95 -1.94
N LEU A 31 14.17 17.33 -3.03
CA LEU A 31 13.41 16.31 -3.76
C LEU A 31 13.12 15.07 -2.92
N SER A 32 14.05 14.65 -2.06
CA SER A 32 13.82 13.51 -1.17
C SER A 32 12.76 13.81 -0.14
N CYS A 33 12.78 15.00 0.46
CA CYS A 33 11.79 15.43 1.44
C CYS A 33 10.38 15.45 0.82
N VAL A 34 10.23 16.04 -0.38
CA VAL A 34 8.97 16.04 -1.11
C VAL A 34 8.52 14.61 -1.43
N SER A 35 9.43 13.77 -1.91
CA SER A 35 9.12 12.37 -2.25
C SER A 35 8.60 11.57 -1.05
N ILE A 36 9.20 11.75 0.13
CA ILE A 36 8.77 11.08 1.37
C ILE A 36 7.34 11.49 1.74
N VAL A 37 7.01 12.78 1.67
CA VAL A 37 5.65 13.25 1.97
C VAL A 37 4.63 12.65 1.00
N TYR A 38 4.93 12.64 -0.30
CA TYR A 38 4.04 12.06 -1.31
C TYR A 38 3.83 10.55 -1.12
N LEU A 39 4.90 9.80 -0.90
CA LEU A 39 4.83 8.36 -0.66
C LEU A 39 4.05 8.06 0.63
N SER A 40 4.22 8.88 1.67
CA SER A 40 3.49 8.72 2.94
C SER A 40 1.99 8.85 2.72
N VAL A 41 1.53 9.85 1.95
CA VAL A 41 0.10 10.03 1.64
C VAL A 41 -0.46 8.87 0.82
N ALA A 42 0.31 8.37 -0.15
CA ALA A 42 -0.08 7.25 -1.00
C ALA A 42 -0.34 5.97 -0.19
N ILE A 43 0.45 5.72 0.87
CA ILE A 43 0.29 4.55 1.74
C ILE A 43 -0.74 4.81 2.85
N TYR A 44 -0.76 6.01 3.43
CA TYR A 44 -1.60 6.34 4.58
C TYR A 44 -3.10 6.30 4.24
N SER A 45 -3.50 6.83 3.09
CA SER A 45 -4.91 6.90 2.67
C SER A 45 -5.61 5.53 2.57
N PRO A 46 -5.09 4.54 1.82
CA PRO A 46 -5.70 3.21 1.77
C PRO A 46 -5.61 2.49 3.11
N SER A 47 -4.51 2.65 3.84
CA SER A 47 -4.32 2.00 5.15
C SER A 47 -5.37 2.49 6.15
N LEU A 48 -5.58 3.80 6.27
CA LEU A 48 -6.57 4.37 7.17
C LEU A 48 -7.99 3.92 6.80
N LYS A 49 -8.31 3.84 5.51
CA LYS A 49 -9.61 3.31 5.05
C LYS A 49 -9.79 1.84 5.44
N ALA A 50 -8.74 1.02 5.30
CA ALA A 50 -8.77 -0.39 5.70
C ALA A 50 -8.97 -0.55 7.22
N PHE A 51 -8.28 0.24 8.04
CA PHE A 51 -8.49 0.21 9.49
C PHE A 51 -9.90 0.70 9.89
N LYS A 52 -10.42 1.73 9.22
CA LYS A 52 -11.77 2.24 9.47
C LYS A 52 -12.88 1.35 8.93
N SER A 53 -12.63 0.51 7.92
CA SER A 53 -13.65 -0.41 7.41
C SER A 53 -14.04 -1.50 8.41
N GLY A 54 -13.34 -1.60 9.54
CA GLY A 54 -13.65 -2.51 10.63
C GLY A 54 -13.24 -3.93 10.26
N PHE A 55 -12.24 -4.46 10.95
CA PHE A 55 -11.98 -5.89 10.94
C PHE A 55 -12.78 -6.51 12.09
N GLU A 56 -13.49 -7.60 11.80
CA GLU A 56 -14.11 -8.39 12.85
C GLU A 56 -12.99 -8.93 13.75
N LEU A 57 -13.05 -8.64 15.05
CA LEU A 57 -12.03 -9.04 16.04
C LEU A 57 -11.99 -10.57 16.22
N GLU A 58 -13.10 -11.25 15.96
CA GLU A 58 -13.18 -12.70 15.97
C GLU A 58 -12.90 -13.24 14.56
N PRO A 59 -11.81 -14.01 14.35
CA PRO A 59 -11.52 -14.60 13.05
C PRO A 59 -12.57 -15.66 12.74
N VAL A 60 -13.29 -15.45 11.64
CA VAL A 60 -14.32 -16.38 11.14
C VAL A 60 -13.91 -16.99 9.81
N MET A 61 -14.26 -18.25 9.60
CA MET A 61 -14.00 -18.95 8.33
C MET A 61 -15.19 -18.77 7.39
N CYS A 62 -14.95 -18.33 6.16
CA CYS A 62 -15.99 -18.18 5.14
C CYS A 62 -15.95 -19.36 4.15
N GLN A 63 -17.10 -20.00 3.92
CA GLN A 63 -17.23 -21.02 2.88
C GLN A 63 -17.98 -20.44 1.68
N THR A 64 -17.44 -20.66 0.47
CA THR A 64 -18.16 -20.33 -0.76
C THR A 64 -19.32 -21.30 -0.95
N ILE A 65 -20.54 -20.76 -1.12
CA ILE A 65 -21.75 -21.55 -1.37
C ILE A 65 -22.15 -21.55 -2.85
N ASP A 66 -21.96 -20.43 -3.55
CA ASP A 66 -22.31 -20.28 -4.96
C ASP A 66 -21.39 -19.28 -5.66
N ARG A 67 -21.22 -19.46 -6.97
CA ARG A 67 -20.46 -18.56 -7.83
C ARG A 67 -21.28 -18.27 -9.08
N GLN A 68 -21.64 -17.01 -9.25
CA GLN A 68 -22.39 -16.54 -10.39
C GLN A 68 -21.52 -15.59 -11.22
N MET A 69 -21.67 -15.66 -12.54
CA MET A 69 -21.04 -14.73 -13.47
C MET A 69 -22.16 -14.01 -14.23
N PRO A 70 -22.81 -12.99 -13.62
CA PRO A 70 -23.80 -12.20 -14.32
C PRO A 70 -23.19 -11.54 -15.57
N ASN A 71 -24.01 -11.37 -16.61
CA ASN A 71 -23.59 -10.84 -17.91
C ASN A 71 -22.81 -9.52 -17.77
N ALA A 72 -21.90 -9.28 -18.71
CA ALA A 72 -20.76 -8.34 -18.68
C ALA A 72 -21.02 -6.83 -18.38
N GLN A 73 -22.24 -6.43 -18.03
CA GLN A 73 -22.63 -5.05 -17.71
C GLN A 73 -23.14 -4.95 -16.27
N CYS A 74 -22.24 -5.10 -15.30
CA CYS A 74 -22.55 -4.74 -13.92
C CYS A 74 -22.07 -3.31 -13.63
N PRO A 75 -22.87 -2.47 -12.93
CA PRO A 75 -22.44 -1.14 -12.51
C PRO A 75 -21.34 -1.22 -11.43
N TRP A 76 -21.27 -2.36 -10.73
CA TRP A 76 -20.31 -2.69 -9.70
C TRP A 76 -19.31 -3.71 -10.24
N ALA A 77 -18.04 -3.54 -9.89
CA ALA A 77 -17.00 -4.52 -10.14
C ALA A 77 -15.95 -4.38 -9.04
N SER A 78 -15.34 -5.49 -8.62
CA SER A 78 -14.17 -5.43 -7.76
C SER A 78 -13.06 -4.68 -8.50
N CYS A 79 -12.40 -3.77 -7.80
CA CYS A 79 -11.26 -3.07 -8.36
C CYS A 79 -10.17 -4.08 -8.76
N GLY A 80 -9.43 -3.78 -9.82
CA GLY A 80 -8.29 -4.61 -10.25
C GLY A 80 -7.11 -4.45 -9.32
N GLU A 81 -5.92 -4.83 -9.79
CA GLU A 81 -4.69 -4.70 -9.01
C GLU A 81 -4.56 -3.29 -8.39
N TRP A 82 -4.35 -3.28 -7.06
CA TRP A 82 -4.16 -2.08 -6.24
C TRP A 82 -5.32 -1.09 -6.23
N CYS A 83 -6.51 -1.49 -6.71
CA CYS A 83 -7.61 -0.58 -7.02
C CYS A 83 -7.23 0.59 -7.95
N LEU A 84 -6.14 0.46 -8.72
CA LEU A 84 -5.71 1.50 -9.67
C LEU A 84 -6.42 1.36 -11.02
N THR A 85 -6.91 0.16 -11.33
CA THR A 85 -7.54 -0.16 -12.61
C THR A 85 -8.98 -0.63 -12.39
N ARG A 86 -9.91 -0.09 -13.18
CA ARG A 86 -11.29 -0.62 -13.24
C ARG A 86 -11.27 -1.90 -14.07
N THR A 87 -11.74 -3.00 -13.48
CA THR A 87 -11.95 -4.25 -14.21
C THR A 87 -13.09 -4.04 -15.23
N SER A 88 -12.83 -4.37 -16.49
CA SER A 88 -13.82 -4.27 -17.58
C SER A 88 -14.32 -5.66 -17.97
N GLY A 89 -15.64 -5.83 -18.01
CA GLY A 89 -16.29 -6.95 -18.70
C GLY A 89 -16.54 -8.24 -17.91
N PHE A 90 -16.07 -8.36 -16.67
CA PHE A 90 -16.31 -9.55 -15.83
C PHE A 90 -16.54 -9.16 -14.37
N CYS A 91 -17.73 -9.47 -13.84
CA CYS A 91 -18.12 -9.15 -12.47
C CYS A 91 -18.54 -10.44 -11.74
N PRO A 92 -17.59 -11.26 -11.28
CA PRO A 92 -17.91 -12.50 -10.58
C PRO A 92 -18.57 -12.18 -9.24
N GLN A 93 -19.75 -12.77 -9.02
CA GLN A 93 -20.47 -12.72 -7.75
C GLN A 93 -20.22 -14.02 -6.99
N ILE A 94 -19.50 -13.92 -5.87
CA ILE A 94 -19.21 -15.06 -5.01
C ILE A 94 -20.05 -14.93 -3.76
N HIS A 95 -21.00 -15.84 -3.57
CA HIS A 95 -21.78 -15.92 -2.36
C HIS A 95 -21.02 -16.76 -1.32
N SER A 96 -20.78 -16.19 -0.15
CA SER A 96 -20.11 -16.86 0.96
C SER A 96 -20.97 -16.82 2.22
N VAL A 97 -20.82 -17.83 3.07
CA VAL A 97 -21.45 -17.91 4.38
C VAL A 97 -20.38 -17.97 5.45
N VAL A 98 -20.61 -17.29 6.57
CA VAL A 98 -19.72 -17.23 7.72
C VAL A 98 -19.91 -18.46 8.60
N ARG A 99 -18.82 -19.13 8.98
CA ARG A 99 -18.79 -20.21 9.98
C ARG A 99 -17.99 -19.75 11.21
N ARG A 100 -18.67 -19.67 12.36
CA ARG A 100 -18.08 -19.20 13.64
C ARG A 100 -17.48 -20.32 14.51
N ASN A 101 -17.89 -21.58 14.33
CA ASN A 101 -17.49 -22.71 15.20
C ASN A 101 -16.52 -23.71 14.54
N GLY A 102 -15.64 -23.24 13.67
CA GLY A 102 -14.78 -24.12 12.87
C GLY A 102 -15.55 -24.96 11.85
N THR A 103 -14.82 -25.79 11.11
CA THR A 103 -15.34 -26.67 10.05
C THR A 103 -15.05 -28.12 10.39
N ASP A 104 -16.10 -28.91 10.60
CA ASP A 104 -16.00 -30.37 10.48
C ASP A 104 -15.89 -30.70 8.99
N ILE A 105 -14.69 -31.12 8.58
CA ILE A 105 -14.39 -31.50 7.21
C ILE A 105 -14.66 -33.00 7.11
N GLN A 106 -15.70 -33.40 6.38
CA GLN A 106 -15.91 -34.81 6.09
C GLN A 106 -14.89 -35.28 5.04
N LEU A 107 -13.84 -35.94 5.53
CA LEU A 107 -12.80 -36.57 4.72
C LEU A 107 -13.20 -38.03 4.45
N ASN A 108 -13.81 -38.29 3.29
CA ASN A 108 -14.19 -39.64 2.90
C ASN A 108 -12.97 -40.44 2.39
N ASN A 109 -12.57 -41.48 3.13
CA ASN A 109 -11.48 -42.42 2.77
C ASN A 109 -10.06 -41.80 2.71
N CYS A 110 -9.71 -40.95 3.69
CA CYS A 110 -8.35 -40.43 3.83
C CYS A 110 -7.52 -41.27 4.82
N SER A 111 -6.34 -41.72 4.41
CA SER A 111 -5.45 -42.57 5.23
C SER A 111 -4.45 -41.79 6.09
N ARG A 112 -4.28 -40.48 5.84
CA ARG A 112 -3.35 -39.60 6.58
C ARG A 112 -4.01 -38.26 6.83
N ILE A 113 -4.60 -38.10 8.02
CA ILE A 113 -5.16 -36.83 8.47
C ILE A 113 -4.10 -36.12 9.32
N THR A 114 -3.81 -34.86 9.01
CA THR A 114 -2.92 -34.01 9.82
C THR A 114 -3.69 -32.78 10.25
N ASN A 115 -3.83 -32.61 11.57
CA ASN A 115 -4.49 -31.45 12.14
C ASN A 115 -3.50 -30.29 12.21
N THR A 116 -3.75 -29.23 11.44
CA THR A 116 -2.97 -27.99 11.49
C THR A 116 -3.88 -26.88 12.00
N SER A 117 -3.53 -26.29 13.14
CA SER A 117 -4.16 -25.06 13.62
C SER A 117 -3.32 -23.86 13.21
N CYS A 118 -3.97 -22.80 12.73
CA CYS A 118 -3.32 -21.51 12.54
C CYS A 118 -3.12 -20.85 13.91
N ALA A 119 -1.95 -20.25 14.14
CA ALA A 119 -1.75 -19.42 15.32
C ALA A 119 -2.67 -18.20 15.24
N MET A 120 -3.48 -17.97 16.27
CA MET A 120 -4.24 -16.74 16.42
C MET A 120 -3.22 -15.62 16.62
N VAL A 121 -3.16 -14.67 15.67
CA VAL A 121 -2.32 -13.49 15.83
C VAL A 121 -3.01 -12.60 16.86
N SER A 122 -2.46 -12.60 18.08
CA SER A 122 -2.80 -11.69 19.17
C SER A 122 -2.30 -10.27 18.92
#